data_AF-A0A645JPR3-F1
#
_entry.id   AF-A0A645JPR3-F1
#
_cell.length_a   1.000
_cell.length_b   1.000
_cell.length_c   1.000
_cell.angle_alpha   90.00
_cell.angle_beta   90.00
_cell.angle_gamma   90.00
#
_symmetry.space_group_name_H-M   'P 1'
#
loop_
_entity.id
_entity.type
_entity.pdbx_description
1 polymer ?
#
loop_
_entity_poly.entity_id
_entity_poly.type
_entity_poly.pdbx_seq_one_letter_code
_entity_poly.pdbx_strand_id
1 'polypeptide(L)'
;MERQGAEVTYYDPWVAEYRYKGRAVQGLNELTSETLQESDLVMVTAAHSNVDYGFVQQYAKAIFDTKNVMKTIQNRDNIEVL
;
A
#
# COMPACT_ATOMS: atom_id res chain seq x y z
N MET A 1 -7.45 -6.93 8.49
CA MET A 1 -6.89 -7.83 7.47
C MET A 1 -6.39 -9.12 8.10
N GLU A 2 -5.33 -9.11 8.90
CA GLU A 2 -4.77 -10.35 9.49
C GLU A 2 -5.77 -11.20 10.28
N ARG A 3 -6.66 -10.57 11.07
CA ARG A 3 -7.71 -11.31 11.81
C ARG A 3 -8.71 -12.05 10.91
N GLN A 4 -8.80 -11.64 9.64
CA GLN A 4 -9.64 -12.25 8.62
C GLN A 4 -8.85 -13.21 7.72
N GLY A 5 -7.59 -13.52 8.08
CA GLY A 5 -6.74 -14.48 7.36
C GLY A 5 -5.92 -13.90 6.21
N ALA A 6 -5.89 -12.58 6.03
CA ALA A 6 -5.05 -11.97 4.99
C ALA A 6 -3.57 -11.94 5.42
N GLU A 7 -2.69 -12.21 4.47
CA GLU A 7 -1.27 -11.92 4.59
C GLU A 7 -1.04 -10.42 4.37
N VAL A 8 -0.34 -9.77 5.30
CA VAL A 8 -0.19 -8.32 5.31
C VAL A 8 1.28 -7.96 5.44
N THR A 9 1.78 -7.25 4.43
CA THR A 9 3.00 -6.44 4.51
C THR A 9 2.60 -4.97 4.47
N TYR A 10 3.47 -4.10 4.97
CA TYR A 10 3.20 -2.66 4.97
C TYR A 10 4.46 -1.90 4.58
N TYR A 11 4.27 -0.72 3.99
CA TYR A 11 5.32 0.23 3.70
C TYR A 11 4.92 1.59 4.26
N ASP A 12 5.81 2.19 5.04
CA ASP A 12 5.70 3.57 5.48
C ASP A 12 7.10 4.19 5.48
N PRO A 13 7.36 5.24 4.68
CA PRO A 13 8.69 5.85 4.60
C PRO A 13 9.16 6.49 5.91
N TRP A 14 8.25 6.69 6.87
CA TRP A 14 8.54 7.29 8.18
C TRP A 14 8.51 6.28 9.33
N VAL A 15 7.98 5.07 9.11
CA VAL A 15 7.79 4.05 10.16
C VAL A 15 8.25 2.67 9.69
N ALA A 16 9.55 2.40 9.80
CA ALA A 16 10.13 1.12 9.38
C ALA A 16 9.76 -0.09 10.29
N GLU A 17 9.46 0.14 11.57
CA GLU A 17 8.93 -0.88 12.49
C GLU A 17 7.80 -0.27 13.32
N TYR A 18 6.72 -1.03 13.54
CA TYR A 18 5.76 -0.71 14.60
C TYR A 18 5.57 -1.88 15.57
N ARG A 19 5.09 -1.55 16.77
CA ARG A 19 4.75 -2.53 17.81
C ARG A 19 3.26 -2.56 18.04
N TYR A 20 2.66 -3.74 17.91
CA TYR A 20 1.24 -3.95 18.16
C TYR A 20 1.01 -5.25 18.89
N LYS A 21 0.28 -5.18 20.01
CA LYS A 21 -0.04 -6.35 20.87
C LYS A 21 1.18 -7.20 21.24
N GLY A 22 2.29 -6.55 21.57
CA GLY A 22 3.53 -7.24 21.94
C GLY A 22 4.32 -7.86 20.78
N ARG A 23 3.86 -7.70 19.53
CA ARG A 23 4.60 -8.10 18.33
C ARG A 23 5.24 -6.87 17.69
N ALA A 24 6.48 -7.00 17.27
CA ALA A 24 7.13 -6.06 16.38
C ALA A 24 6.88 -6.51 14.94
N VAL A 25 6.41 -5.61 14.10
CA VAL A 25 6.18 -5.84 12.67
C VAL A 25 7.11 -4.92 11.91
N GLN A 26 7.96 -5.52 11.08
CA GLN A 26 8.88 -4.83 10.21
C GLN A 26 8.17 -4.49 8.90
N GLY A 27 8.32 -3.24 8.45
CA GLY A 27 7.82 -2.78 7.17
C GLY A 27 8.76 -3.19 6.03
N LEU A 28 8.27 -3.04 4.81
CA LEU A 28 9.10 -3.08 3.62
C LEU A 28 10.08 -1.90 3.66
N ASN A 29 11.33 -2.14 3.26
CA ASN A 29 12.32 -1.06 3.15
C ASN A 29 11.99 -0.12 1.99
N GLU A 30 11.42 -0.67 0.91
CA GLU A 30 11.04 0.04 -0.30
C GLU A 30 9.84 -0.66 -0.95
N LEU A 31 9.13 0.08 -1.80
CA LEU A 31 8.14 -0.50 -2.71
C LEU A 31 8.86 -0.94 -3.99
N THR A 32 8.74 -2.22 -4.32
CA THR A 32 9.29 -2.79 -5.56
C THR A 32 8.16 -3.22 -6.48
N SER A 33 8.43 -3.36 -7.77
CA SER A 33 7.43 -3.89 -8.70
C SER A 33 7.02 -5.31 -8.30
N GLU A 34 7.97 -6.12 -7.83
CA GLU A 34 7.73 -7.50 -7.36
C GLU A 34 6.72 -7.54 -6.22
N THR A 35 6.95 -6.79 -5.14
CA THR A 35 6.04 -6.77 -3.98
C THR A 35 4.65 -6.25 -4.34
N LEU A 36 4.55 -5.26 -5.23
CA LEU A 36 3.28 -4.74 -5.73
C LEU A 36 2.54 -5.74 -6.63
N GLN A 37 3.26 -6.48 -7.47
CA GLN A 37 2.68 -7.46 -8.39
C GLN A 37 2.29 -8.76 -7.67
N GLU A 38 3.01 -9.15 -6.62
CA GLU A 38 2.64 -10.30 -5.78
C GLU A 38 1.36 -10.02 -5.00
N SER A 39 1.20 -8.80 -4.49
CA SER A 39 0.03 -8.37 -3.74
C SER A 39 -1.25 -8.41 -4.57
N ASP A 40 -2.29 -9.08 -4.07
CA ASP A 40 -3.62 -9.08 -4.72
C ASP A 40 -4.36 -7.75 -4.56
N LEU A 41 -4.07 -7.02 -3.48
CA LEU A 41 -4.65 -5.71 -3.18
C LEU A 41 -3.63 -4.81 -2.48
N VAL A 42 -3.47 -3.59 -2.98
CA VAL A 42 -2.76 -2.50 -2.31
C VAL A 42 -3.77 -1.54 -1.70
N MET A 43 -3.68 -1.29 -0.39
CA MET A 43 -4.56 -0.36 0.30
C MET A 43 -3.81 0.89 0.75
N VAL A 44 -4.25 2.06 0.30
CA VAL A 44 -3.68 3.34 0.77
C VAL A 44 -4.36 3.72 2.07
N THR A 45 -3.60 3.67 3.17
CA THR A 45 -4.08 4.01 4.52
C THR A 45 -3.53 5.34 5.04
N ALA A 46 -2.46 5.85 4.44
CA ALA A 46 -1.82 7.12 4.77
C ALA A 46 -1.49 7.93 3.50
N ALA A 47 -1.62 9.26 3.60
CA ALA A 47 -1.44 10.19 2.49
C ALA A 47 -0.04 10.82 2.51
N HIS A 48 0.96 10.01 2.18
CA HIS A 48 2.37 10.38 2.21
C HIS A 48 2.79 10.99 0.87
N SER A 49 3.22 12.25 0.87
CA SER A 49 3.59 12.96 -0.37
C SER A 49 4.86 12.44 -1.05
N ASN A 50 5.68 11.66 -0.33
CA ASN A 50 6.92 11.07 -0.82
C ASN A 50 6.75 9.64 -1.35
N VAL A 51 5.52 9.13 -1.44
CA VAL A 51 5.22 7.86 -2.12
C VAL A 51 4.97 8.13 -3.60
N ASP A 52 5.63 7.37 -4.47
CA ASP A 52 5.33 7.38 -5.91
C ASP A 52 4.06 6.58 -6.19
N TYR A 53 2.91 7.23 -6.07
CA TYR A 53 1.62 6.61 -6.33
C TYR A 53 1.41 6.24 -7.81
N GLY A 54 2.15 6.86 -8.74
CA GLY A 54 2.14 6.47 -10.14
C GLY A 54 2.79 5.09 -10.33
N PHE A 55 3.93 4.87 -9.68
CA PHE A 55 4.59 3.57 -9.63
C PHE A 55 3.69 2.50 -8.98
N VAL A 56 3.02 2.83 -7.87
CA VAL A 56 2.04 1.94 -7.25
C VAL A 56 0.90 1.59 -8.22
N GLN A 57 0.32 2.58 -8.89
CA GLN A 57 -0.74 2.37 -9.88
C GLN A 57 -0.30 1.46 -11.03
N GLN A 58 0.92 1.64 -11.52
CA GLN A 58 1.44 0.88 -12.65
C GLN A 58 1.60 -0.62 -12.36
N TYR A 59 2.01 -0.99 -11.14
CA TYR A 59 2.42 -2.37 -10.83
C TYR A 59 1.44 -3.14 -9.94
N ALA A 60 0.54 -2.47 -9.22
CA ALA A 60 -0.44 -3.14 -8.38
C ALA A 60 -1.57 -3.79 -9.22
N LYS A 61 -2.01 -4.99 -8.84
CA LYS A 61 -3.16 -5.65 -9.47
C LYS A 61 -4.48 -4.90 -9.21
N ALA A 62 -4.70 -4.48 -7.97
CA ALA A 62 -5.86 -3.69 -7.55
C ALA A 62 -5.44 -2.74 -6.42
N ILE A 63 -6.04 -1.55 -6.39
CA ILE A 63 -5.77 -0.50 -5.42
C ILE A 63 -7.07 -0.04 -4.79
N PHE A 64 -7.06 0.04 -3.47
CA PHE A 64 -8.11 0.70 -2.70
C PHE A 64 -7.57 1.95 -2.03
N ASP A 65 -7.91 3.11 -2.59
CA ASP A 65 -7.44 4.42 -2.12
C ASP A 65 -8.44 5.05 -1.15
N THR A 66 -8.19 4.86 0.16
CA THR A 66 -9.05 5.43 1.23
C THR A 66 -8.76 6.90 1.53
N LYS A 67 -7.78 7.50 0.85
CA LYS A 67 -7.31 8.87 1.09
C LYS A 67 -7.47 9.78 -0.11
N ASN A 68 -7.93 9.25 -1.24
CA ASN A 68 -8.09 9.96 -2.50
C ASN A 68 -6.80 10.69 -2.94
N VAL A 69 -5.65 10.09 -2.65
CA VAL A 69 -4.32 10.64 -3.03
C VAL A 69 -4.04 10.44 -4.51
N MET A 70 -4.64 9.42 -5.11
CA MET A 70 -4.48 9.09 -6.52
C MET A 70 -5.43 9.87 -7.43
N LYS A 71 -6.10 10.92 -6.93
CA LYS A 71 -7.13 11.68 -7.69
C LYS A 71 -6.64 12.29 -9.01
N THR A 72 -5.34 12.53 -9.15
CA THR A 72 -4.75 13.10 -10.38
C THR A 72 -4.18 12.06 -11.34
N ILE A 73 -4.20 10.76 -10.96
CA ILE A 73 -3.74 9.68 -11.85
C ILE A 73 -4.81 9.45 -12.92
N GLN A 74 -4.36 9.44 -14.18
CA GLN A 74 -5.21 9.34 -15.37
C GLN A 74 -5.72 7.92 -15.61
N ASN A 75 -4.82 6.92 -15.57
CA ASN A 75 -5.22 5.52 -15.63
C ASN A 75 -5.73 5.07 -14.26
N ARG A 76 -6.99 4.68 -14.21
CA ARG A 76 -7.69 4.32 -12.96
C ARG A 76 -8.35 2.95 -13.03
N ASP A 77 -8.02 2.13 -14.02
CA ASP A 77 -8.66 0.84 -14.27
C ASP A 77 -8.54 -0.13 -13.08
N ASN A 78 -7.50 0.05 -12.26
CA ASN A 78 -7.23 -0.73 -11.06
C ASN A 78 -7.39 0.08 -9.75
N ILE A 79 -7.99 1.29 -9.77
CA ILE A 79 -8.15 2.14 -8.58
C ILE A 79 -9.62 2.28 -8.20
N GLU A 80 -9.96 1.79 -7.01
CA GLU A 80 -11.24 2.05 -6.35
C GLU A 80 -11.04 3.10 -5.23
N VAL A 81 -11.94 4.08 -5.14
CA VAL A 81 -11.88 5.19 -4.15
C VAL A 81 -13.13 5.17 -3.26
N LEU A 82 -12.96 5.50 -1.98
CA LEU A 82 -14.05 5.70 -1.03
C LEU A 82 -14.35 7.18 -0.77
#